data_AF-A0A6N7JPA8-F1
#
_entry.id   AF-A0A6N7JPA8-F1
#
_cell.length_a   1.000
_cell.length_b   1.000
_cell.length_c   1.000
_cell.angle_alpha   90.00
_cell.angle_beta   90.00
_cell.angle_gamma   90.00
#
_symmetry.space_group_name_H-M   'P 1'
#
loop_
_entity.id
_entity.type
_entity.pdbx_description
1 polymer ?
#
loop_
_entity_poly.entity_id
_entity_poly.type
_entity_poly.pdbx_seq_one_letter_code
_entity_poly.pdbx_strand_id
1 'polypeptide(L)'
;MTELSLSKTHHPLSEEDMRLLEIELKFPLPEYFKKFYLKHNGGTPNLSCFEPDDPNYDAYEISQFLPIKDKTSDGRNIENTCQKMRKKGVFPSDLIPFAKDWGGNFFCITPNGSVIFFPQILGNPN
;
A
#
# COMPACT_ATOMS: atom_id res chain seq x y z
N MET A 1 9.46 -16.11 -17.60
CA MET A 1 8.43 -15.29 -16.95
C MET A 1 8.88 -15.13 -15.50
N THR A 2 9.31 -13.94 -15.12
CA THR A 2 9.88 -13.71 -13.79
C THR A 2 8.72 -13.63 -12.80
N GLU A 3 8.64 -14.53 -11.83
CA GLU A 3 7.62 -14.44 -10.78
C GLU A 3 7.92 -13.25 -9.85
N LEU A 4 6.86 -12.56 -9.41
CA LEU A 4 6.96 -11.52 -8.41
C LEU A 4 7.49 -12.13 -7.09
N SER A 5 8.62 -11.63 -6.61
CA SER A 5 9.15 -11.95 -5.29
C SER A 5 9.45 -10.69 -4.51
N LEU A 6 9.17 -10.73 -3.21
CA LEU A 6 9.42 -9.62 -2.29
C LEU A 6 10.61 -9.95 -1.40
N SER A 7 11.54 -9.00 -1.30
CA SER A 7 12.67 -9.03 -0.38
C SER A 7 12.42 -8.08 0.80
N LYS A 8 13.11 -8.30 1.92
CA LYS A 8 12.99 -7.48 3.14
C LYS A 8 11.55 -7.38 3.65
N THR A 9 10.79 -8.47 3.55
CA THR A 9 9.45 -8.59 4.12
C THR A 9 9.54 -8.52 5.64
N HIS A 10 8.57 -7.88 6.28
CA HIS A 10 8.48 -7.82 7.72
C HIS A 10 7.88 -9.11 8.31
N HIS A 11 7.74 -9.16 9.64
CA HIS A 11 7.23 -10.35 10.32
C HIS A 11 5.88 -10.80 9.73
N PRO A 12 5.67 -12.11 9.54
CA PRO A 12 4.39 -12.62 9.06
C PRO A 12 3.24 -12.14 9.95
N LEU A 13 2.13 -11.83 9.32
CA LEU A 13 0.92 -11.41 10.00
C LEU A 13 0.02 -12.62 10.26
N SER A 14 -0.71 -12.57 11.37
CA SER A 14 -1.79 -13.52 11.65
C SER A 14 -3.11 -13.02 11.07
N GLU A 15 -4.12 -13.91 10.97
CA GLU A 15 -5.47 -13.50 10.62
C GLU A 15 -6.07 -12.50 11.63
N GLU A 16 -5.68 -12.61 12.91
CA GLU A 16 -6.10 -11.66 13.94
C GLU A 16 -5.48 -10.27 13.70
N ASP A 17 -4.24 -10.20 13.23
CA ASP A 17 -3.63 -8.91 12.86
C ASP A 17 -4.38 -8.22 11.72
N MET A 18 -4.87 -9.00 10.75
CA MET A 18 -5.71 -8.48 9.65
C MET A 18 -7.05 -7.98 10.16
N ARG A 19 -7.70 -8.74 11.05
CA ARG A 19 -8.99 -8.35 11.65
C ARG A 19 -8.86 -7.07 12.46
N LEU A 20 -7.78 -6.95 13.25
CA LEU A 20 -7.48 -5.73 14.01
C LEU A 20 -7.22 -4.54 13.09
N LEU A 21 -6.53 -4.76 11.95
CA LEU A 21 -6.29 -3.71 10.96
C LEU A 21 -7.61 -3.19 10.35
N GLU A 22 -8.54 -4.06 9.98
CA GLU A 22 -9.84 -3.66 9.43
C GLU A 22 -10.65 -2.82 10.44
N ILE A 23 -10.61 -3.18 11.72
CA ILE A 23 -11.26 -2.45 12.81
C ILE A 23 -10.63 -1.06 12.98
N GLU A 24 -9.30 -0.98 13.04
CA GLU A 24 -8.55 0.27 13.21
C GLU A 24 -8.77 1.22 12.02
N LEU A 25 -8.68 0.70 10.80
CA LEU A 25 -8.87 1.49 9.59
C LEU A 25 -10.33 1.83 9.30
N LYS A 26 -11.27 1.12 9.93
CA LYS A 26 -12.72 1.10 9.64
C LYS A 26 -12.99 0.82 8.17
N PHE A 27 -12.26 -0.16 7.63
CA PHE A 27 -12.18 -0.43 6.20
C PHE A 27 -12.16 -1.94 5.95
N PRO A 28 -13.08 -2.51 5.17
CA PRO A 28 -13.04 -3.92 4.81
C PRO A 28 -11.94 -4.16 3.77
N LEU A 29 -10.98 -5.02 4.07
CA LEU A 29 -9.88 -5.32 3.17
C LEU A 29 -10.27 -6.45 2.21
N PRO A 30 -10.01 -6.29 0.91
CA PRO A 30 -10.28 -7.35 -0.06
C PRO A 30 -9.55 -8.66 0.27
N GLU A 31 -10.21 -9.79 -0.02
CA GLU A 31 -9.72 -11.12 0.33
C GLU A 31 -8.32 -11.42 -0.24
N TYR A 32 -8.07 -11.01 -1.48
CA TYR A 32 -6.77 -11.18 -2.12
C TYR A 32 -5.68 -10.32 -1.47
N PHE A 33 -6.03 -9.14 -0.96
CA PHE A 33 -5.09 -8.25 -0.28
C PHE A 33 -4.64 -8.87 1.04
N LYS A 34 -5.58 -9.40 1.83
CA LYS A 34 -5.27 -10.13 3.06
C LYS A 34 -4.35 -11.32 2.78
N LYS A 35 -4.68 -12.16 1.79
CA LYS A 35 -3.85 -13.32 1.40
C LYS A 35 -2.44 -12.92 0.98
N PHE A 36 -2.30 -11.82 0.24
CA PHE A 36 -1.00 -11.29 -0.15
C PHE A 36 -0.17 -10.88 1.07
N TYR A 37 -0.74 -10.11 1.99
CA TYR A 37 -0.03 -9.61 3.17
C TYR A 37 0.24 -10.67 4.25
N LEU A 38 -0.57 -11.73 4.33
CA LEU A 38 -0.29 -12.88 5.19
C LEU A 38 0.98 -13.62 4.74
N LYS A 39 1.24 -13.65 3.42
CA LYS A 39 2.45 -14.25 2.85
C LYS A 39 3.63 -13.27 2.81
N HIS A 40 3.35 -11.99 2.56
CA HIS A 40 4.33 -10.94 2.33
C HIS A 40 3.92 -9.63 3.02
N ASN A 41 4.33 -9.43 4.27
CA ASN A 41 4.05 -8.20 5.01
C ASN A 41 4.96 -7.05 4.55
N GLY A 42 4.60 -6.40 3.45
CA GLY A 42 5.40 -5.36 2.82
C GLY A 42 6.66 -5.88 2.13
N GLY A 43 7.62 -4.99 1.87
CA GLY A 43 8.92 -5.32 1.29
C GLY A 43 9.20 -4.66 -0.05
N THR A 44 10.33 -4.99 -0.66
CA THR A 44 10.78 -4.45 -1.95
C THR A 44 10.63 -5.50 -3.04
N PRO A 45 9.88 -5.23 -4.12
CA PRO A 45 9.70 -6.18 -5.20
C PRO A 45 10.97 -6.33 -6.02
N ASN A 46 11.21 -7.54 -6.55
CA ASN A 46 12.26 -7.80 -7.53
C ASN A 46 11.94 -7.15 -8.89
N LEU A 47 10.66 -7.01 -9.21
CA LEU A 47 10.14 -6.33 -10.37
C LEU A 47 9.67 -4.95 -9.93
N SER A 48 10.40 -3.91 -10.34
CA SER A 48 10.00 -2.54 -10.04
C SER A 48 8.89 -2.05 -10.97
N CYS A 49 8.75 -2.62 -12.17
CA CYS A 49 7.80 -2.20 -13.19
C CYS A 49 6.63 -3.19 -13.31
N PHE A 50 5.42 -2.66 -13.32
CA PHE A 50 4.17 -3.42 -13.39
C PHE A 50 3.31 -2.88 -14.54
N GLU A 51 2.83 -3.77 -15.40
CA GLU A 51 1.95 -3.41 -16.49
C GLU A 51 0.48 -3.46 -16.03
N PRO A 52 -0.32 -2.41 -16.29
CA PRO A 52 -1.76 -2.44 -16.06
C PRO A 52 -2.46 -3.45 -16.98
N ASP A 53 -3.61 -3.96 -16.52
CA ASP A 53 -4.50 -4.77 -17.35
C ASP A 53 -5.12 -3.96 -18.52
N ASP A 54 -5.27 -2.64 -18.34
CA ASP A 54 -5.78 -1.73 -19.37
C ASP A 54 -4.61 -1.14 -20.18
N PRO A 55 -4.55 -1.40 -21.50
CA PRO A 55 -3.44 -0.98 -22.36
C PRO A 55 -3.36 0.54 -22.59
N ASN A 56 -4.35 1.31 -22.13
CA ASN A 56 -4.31 2.77 -22.21
C ASN A 56 -3.48 3.41 -21.09
N TYR A 57 -3.06 2.63 -20.09
CA TYR A 57 -2.22 3.13 -18.99
C TYR A 57 -0.77 2.72 -19.19
N ASP A 58 0.14 3.64 -18.90
CA ASP A 58 1.57 3.35 -18.86
C ASP A 58 1.90 2.40 -17.71
N ALA A 59 2.99 1.65 -17.87
CA ALA A 59 3.52 0.82 -16.81
C ALA A 59 3.89 1.68 -15.60
N TYR A 60 3.62 1.17 -14.40
CA TYR A 60 3.87 1.87 -13.15
C TYR A 60 4.98 1.22 -12.36
N GLU A 61 5.73 2.06 -11.65
CA GLU A 61 6.84 1.61 -10.82
C GLU A 61 6.46 1.53 -9.33
N ILE A 62 6.66 0.36 -8.73
CA ILE A 62 6.53 0.18 -7.28
C ILE A 62 7.94 -0.01 -6.70
N SER A 63 8.35 0.94 -5.85
CA SER A 63 9.62 0.87 -5.14
C SER A 63 9.50 0.03 -3.86
N GLN A 64 8.34 0.09 -3.19
CA GLN A 64 8.15 -0.56 -1.90
C GLN A 64 6.66 -0.79 -1.58
N PHE A 65 6.36 -1.99 -1.08
CA PHE A 65 5.11 -2.28 -0.38
C PHE A 65 5.24 -1.91 1.09
N LEU A 66 4.27 -1.14 1.59
CA LEU A 66 4.22 -0.70 2.97
C LEU A 66 3.80 -1.87 3.86
N PRO A 67 4.52 -2.14 4.96
CA PRO A 67 4.09 -3.07 6.00
C PRO A 67 2.89 -2.54 6.79
N ILE A 68 2.17 -3.43 7.46
CA ILE A 68 0.96 -3.06 8.22
C ILE A 68 1.27 -2.44 9.58
N LYS A 69 2.18 -3.04 10.37
CA LYS A 69 2.52 -2.59 11.75
C LYS A 69 3.96 -2.14 11.88
N ASP A 70 4.90 -2.95 11.38
CA ASP A 70 6.31 -2.61 11.38
C ASP A 70 6.57 -1.40 10.49
N LYS A 71 7.68 -0.68 10.71
CA LYS A 71 8.04 0.48 9.88
C LYS A 71 9.05 0.09 8.82
N THR A 72 8.92 0.67 7.63
CA THR A 72 9.98 0.70 6.62
C THR A 72 11.18 1.51 7.11
N SER A 73 12.29 1.46 6.37
CA SER A 73 13.49 2.26 6.66
C SER A 73 13.24 3.77 6.67
N ASP A 74 12.25 4.26 5.91
CA ASP A 74 11.80 5.65 5.93
C ASP A 74 10.67 5.92 6.95
N GLY A 75 10.42 4.99 7.88
CA GLY A 75 9.52 5.17 9.01
C GLY A 75 8.02 5.09 8.67
N ARG A 76 7.67 4.54 7.50
CA ARG A 76 6.29 4.42 7.01
C ARG A 76 5.73 3.02 7.24
N ASN A 77 4.44 2.95 7.49
CA ASN A 77 3.63 1.74 7.50
C ASN A 77 2.20 2.14 7.07
N ILE A 78 1.34 1.18 6.78
CA ILE A 78 -0.02 1.48 6.31
C ILE A 78 -0.77 2.34 7.34
N GLU A 79 -0.75 1.95 8.62
CA GLU A 79 -1.51 2.60 9.68
C GLU A 79 -1.12 4.08 9.88
N ASN A 80 0.18 4.37 10.10
CA ASN A 80 0.72 5.71 10.28
C ASN A 80 0.51 6.56 9.03
N THR A 81 0.61 5.95 7.84
CA THR A 81 0.37 6.69 6.58
C THR A 81 -1.09 7.09 6.48
N CYS A 82 -2.03 6.17 6.71
CA CYS A 82 -3.47 6.47 6.80
C CYS A 82 -3.75 7.59 7.78
N GLN A 83 -3.28 7.46 9.03
CA GLN A 83 -3.51 8.44 10.09
C GLN A 83 -2.95 9.82 9.73
N LYS A 84 -1.71 9.89 9.21
CA LYS A 84 -1.08 11.15 8.78
C LYS A 84 -1.85 11.81 7.64
N MET A 85 -2.26 11.04 6.63
CA MET A 85 -2.93 11.62 5.46
C MET A 85 -4.36 12.05 5.78
N ARG A 86 -5.10 11.27 6.58
CA ARG A 86 -6.42 11.66 7.11
C ARG A 86 -6.34 12.92 7.97
N LYS A 87 -5.34 13.02 8.86
CA LYS A 87 -5.13 14.22 9.69
C LYS A 87 -4.85 15.48 8.88
N LYS A 88 -4.20 15.34 7.72
CA LYS A 88 -3.96 16.44 6.77
C LYS A 88 -5.19 16.83 5.95
N GLY A 89 -6.28 16.07 5.98
CA GLY A 89 -7.50 16.33 5.22
C GLY A 89 -7.36 16.12 3.70
N VAL A 90 -6.27 15.50 3.26
CA VAL A 90 -5.94 15.33 1.83
C VAL A 90 -6.36 13.96 1.27
N PHE A 91 -6.88 13.07 2.12
CA PHE A 91 -7.08 11.68 1.78
C PHE A 91 -8.48 11.21 2.18
N PRO A 92 -9.26 10.63 1.25
CA PRO A 92 -10.52 9.98 1.58
C PRO A 92 -10.33 8.94 2.68
N SER A 93 -11.32 8.81 3.57
CA SER A 93 -11.34 7.73 4.56
C SER A 93 -11.30 6.34 3.92
N ASP A 94 -11.76 6.25 2.67
CA ASP A 94 -12.05 5.02 1.97
C ASP A 94 -10.92 4.61 1.02
N LEU A 95 -9.69 5.10 1.29
CA LEU A 95 -8.48 4.68 0.59
C LEU A 95 -7.45 4.20 1.60
N ILE A 96 -6.78 3.10 1.29
CA ILE A 96 -5.68 2.57 2.09
C ILE A 96 -4.40 2.53 1.22
N PRO A 97 -3.37 3.34 1.53
CA PRO A 97 -2.10 3.29 0.82
C PRO A 97 -1.37 2.00 1.22
N PHE A 98 -0.98 1.19 0.24
CA PHE A 98 -0.31 -0.09 0.45
C PHE A 98 1.06 -0.17 -0.21
N ALA A 99 1.34 0.68 -1.20
CA ALA A 99 2.64 0.73 -1.86
C ALA A 99 3.01 2.15 -2.25
N LYS A 100 4.28 2.37 -2.59
CA LYS A 100 4.79 3.65 -3.09
C LYS A 100 5.76 3.45 -4.25
N ASP A 101 5.91 4.50 -5.05
CA ASP A 101 6.93 4.61 -6.09
C ASP A 101 8.23 5.26 -5.55
N TRP A 102 9.18 5.57 -6.43
CA TRP A 102 10.42 6.28 -6.07
C TRP A 102 10.21 7.76 -5.74
N GLY A 103 9.17 8.38 -6.29
CA GLY A 103 8.79 9.76 -6.02
C GLY A 103 8.06 9.96 -4.68
N GLY A 104 7.65 8.88 -4.03
CA GLY A 104 6.88 8.90 -2.80
C GLY A 104 5.37 9.03 -3.01
N ASN A 105 4.90 8.88 -4.26
CA ASN A 105 3.48 8.74 -4.58
C ASN A 105 2.96 7.40 -4.06
N PHE A 106 1.67 7.33 -3.75
CA PHE A 106 1.07 6.15 -3.15
C PHE A 106 0.19 5.39 -4.14
N PHE A 107 0.25 4.07 -4.06
CA PHE A 107 -0.78 3.18 -4.60
C PHE A 107 -1.72 2.80 -3.46
N CYS A 108 -3.00 2.99 -3.72
CA CYS A 108 -4.05 2.89 -2.72
C CYS A 108 -5.07 1.86 -3.14
N ILE A 109 -5.59 1.09 -2.20
CA ILE A 109 -6.67 0.15 -2.43
C ILE A 109 -7.98 0.72 -1.91
N THR A 110 -9.04 0.50 -2.67
CA THR A 110 -10.43 0.87 -2.36
C THR A 110 -11.20 -0.35 -1.83
N PRO A 111 -12.37 -0.17 -1.18
CA PRO A 111 -13.12 -1.28 -0.58
C PRO A 111 -13.57 -2.34 -1.60
N ASN A 112 -13.77 -1.95 -2.86
CA ASN A 112 -14.14 -2.85 -3.95
C ASN A 112 -12.93 -3.56 -4.58
N GLY A 113 -11.71 -3.25 -4.14
CA GLY A 113 -10.47 -3.82 -4.65
C GLY A 113 -9.83 -3.09 -5.83
N SER A 114 -10.36 -1.96 -6.28
CA SER A 114 -9.66 -1.15 -7.28
C SER A 114 -8.39 -0.52 -6.69
N VAL A 115 -7.33 -0.49 -7.47
CA VAL A 115 -6.07 0.22 -7.14
C VAL A 115 -6.12 1.62 -7.75
N ILE A 116 -5.82 2.63 -6.95
CA ILE A 116 -5.78 4.04 -7.34
C ILE A 116 -4.38 4.58 -7.10
N PHE A 117 -3.83 5.25 -8.12
CA PHE A 117 -2.62 6.04 -7.98
C PHE A 117 -2.93 7.40 -7.36
N PHE A 118 -2.30 7.71 -6.23
CA PHE A 118 -2.45 8.96 -5.51
C PHE A 118 -1.13 9.73 -5.53
N PRO A 119 -0.98 10.77 -6.38
CA PRO A 119 0.23 11.56 -6.43
C PRO A 119 0.39 12.38 -5.15
N GLN A 120 1.54 12.25 -4.50
CA GLN A 120 1.89 13.12 -3.37
C GLN A 120 2.41 14.43 -3.95
N ILE A 121 1.49 15.38 -4.20
CA ILE A 121 1.88 16.72 -4.64
C ILE A 121 2.63 17.38 -3.48
N LEU A 122 3.93 17.60 -3.65
CA LEU A 122 4.77 18.40 -2.76
C LEU A 122 4.45 19.89 -2.96
N GLY A 123 3.23 20.28 -2.62
CA GLY A 123 2.79 21.67 -2.61
C GLY A 123 1.91 21.86 -1.40
N ASN A 124 2.37 22.66 -0.43
CA ASN A 124 1.47 23.17 0.60
C ASN A 124 0.31 23.88 -0.11
N PRO A 125 -0.96 23.51 0.12
CA PRO A 125 -2.03 24.45 -0.08
C PRO A 125 -1.87 25.49 1.04
N ASN A 126 -1.18 26.59 0.72
CA ASN A 126 -1.29 27.83 1.48
C ASN A 126 -2.66 28.45 1.19
#